data_AF-A0A3M1BFX4-F1
#
_entry.id   AF-A0A3M1BFX4-F1
#
_cell.length_a   1.000
_cell.length_b   1.000
_cell.length_c   1.000
_cell.angle_alpha   90.00
_cell.angle_beta   90.00
_cell.angle_gamma   90.00
#
_symmetry.space_group_name_H-M   'P 1'
#
loop_
_entity.id
_entity.type
_entity.pdbx_description
1 polymer ?
#
loop_
_entity_poly.entity_id
_entity_poly.type
_entity_poly.pdbx_seq_one_letter_code
_entity_poly.pdbx_strand_id
1 'polypeptide(L)'
;MLETIYDHLMDRLSLSPLFEGIPEDLLRKIVYECEIIRALPEDIIYREGVYSEDFYVILQGLVRLQKNTNTGPKYIASVGKDDFFGEMGPLSGHPRWESAIAEALSYILKIPSEIFHELLSKSPHIKEMVDLKYMERSIFGHLRIAPLFECIEDDKDLMFFVKVADLVSYQKGDILCKEGEEGNAFYMIRNGYAKVTTTEQGEEKILAYLRENMYFGELALLKGVPWNVTITAMTNLEAIRIEKGYFQEFVKKNYQLAQYVYRNWQEYGELSVSGVSQQEQPQQELDVFINKGVIMAKDAIVIDLNKCIRCNECVKVCKEVHGGDVSRLVKRQGFRYDHLLYATACYSCASPDCMLGCKFSAITRDANGNVHILEDNCTGCSICVSKCPYNVIQMVEVKQETEQLPFMKLFRATSSSSSEIKPEKGKKKKRKVVKCDRCADYGFSMCVFNCPTEAIRRGDPKEILKEAAI
;
A
#
# COMPACT_ATOMS: atom_id res chain seq x y z
N MET A 1 9.73 -31.57 -26.12
CA MET A 1 8.42 -31.03 -25.71
C MET A 1 8.60 -29.69 -25.00
N LEU A 2 9.42 -29.60 -23.94
CA LEU A 2 9.72 -28.31 -23.28
C LEU A 2 10.47 -27.33 -24.21
N GLU A 3 11.51 -27.78 -24.92
CA GLU A 3 12.23 -26.94 -25.92
C GLU A 3 11.29 -26.36 -26.97
N THR A 4 10.35 -27.17 -27.49
CA THR A 4 9.36 -26.74 -28.49
C THR A 4 8.39 -25.67 -27.96
N ILE A 5 8.06 -25.69 -26.67
CA ILE A 5 7.21 -24.68 -26.02
C ILE A 5 7.99 -23.38 -25.85
N TYR A 6 9.26 -23.47 -25.46
CA TYR A 6 10.15 -22.31 -25.31
C TYR A 6 10.41 -21.62 -26.66
N ASP A 7 10.68 -22.38 -27.72
CA ASP A 7 10.85 -21.83 -29.07
C ASP A 7 9.58 -21.10 -29.53
N HIS A 8 8.40 -21.71 -29.33
CA HIS A 8 7.14 -21.08 -29.71
C HIS A 8 6.84 -19.82 -28.88
N LEU A 9 7.18 -19.80 -27.59
CA LEU A 9 7.05 -18.60 -26.77
C LEU A 9 8.02 -17.51 -27.22
N MET A 10 9.29 -17.86 -27.49
CA MET A 10 10.29 -16.93 -28.03
C MET A 10 9.81 -16.28 -29.33
N ASP A 11 9.31 -17.08 -30.28
CA ASP A 11 8.77 -16.57 -31.54
C ASP A 11 7.61 -15.59 -31.30
N ARG A 12 6.68 -15.94 -30.40
CA ARG A 12 5.54 -15.06 -30.08
C ARG A 12 5.98 -13.76 -29.41
N LEU A 13 6.90 -13.81 -28.44
CA LEU A 13 7.40 -12.60 -27.78
C LEU A 13 8.14 -11.70 -28.77
N SER A 14 8.95 -12.28 -29.65
CA SER A 14 9.70 -11.54 -30.67
C SER A 14 8.81 -10.84 -31.71
N LEU A 15 7.59 -11.36 -31.93
CA LEU A 15 6.59 -10.77 -32.83
C LEU A 15 5.66 -9.77 -32.13
N SER A 16 5.69 -9.69 -30.80
CA SER A 16 4.78 -8.81 -30.05
C SER A 16 5.30 -7.36 -30.07
N PRO A 17 4.46 -6.37 -30.44
CA PRO A 17 4.86 -4.96 -30.43
C PRO A 17 5.34 -4.46 -29.06
N LEU A 18 4.88 -5.11 -27.98
CA LEU A 18 5.31 -4.80 -26.62
C LEU A 18 6.80 -5.08 -26.41
N PHE A 19 7.33 -6.15 -27.00
CA PHE A 19 8.73 -6.57 -26.83
C PHE A 19 9.62 -6.18 -28.01
N GLU A 20 9.17 -5.22 -28.84
CA GLU A 20 9.98 -4.70 -29.93
C GLU A 20 11.30 -4.10 -29.41
N GLY A 21 12.41 -4.48 -30.05
CA GLY A 21 13.75 -3.98 -29.70
C GLY A 21 14.36 -4.58 -28.43
N ILE A 22 13.72 -5.60 -27.82
CA ILE A 22 14.28 -6.28 -26.64
C ILE A 22 15.43 -7.20 -27.03
N PRO A 23 16.60 -7.12 -26.34
CA PRO A 23 17.70 -8.03 -26.55
C PRO A 23 17.29 -9.50 -26.38
N GLU A 24 17.79 -10.37 -27.27
CA GLU A 24 17.42 -11.79 -27.29
C GLU A 24 17.74 -12.51 -25.97
N ASP A 25 18.83 -12.14 -25.28
CA ASP A 25 19.19 -12.66 -23.96
C ASP A 25 18.13 -12.34 -22.89
N LEU A 26 17.55 -11.14 -22.94
CA LEU A 26 16.46 -10.75 -22.04
C LEU A 26 15.14 -11.46 -22.40
N LEU A 27 14.83 -11.65 -23.68
CA LEU A 27 13.70 -12.47 -24.10
C LEU A 27 13.85 -13.92 -23.63
N ARG A 28 15.04 -14.53 -23.79
CA ARG A 28 15.32 -15.87 -23.26
C ARG A 28 15.12 -15.93 -21.76
N LYS A 29 15.60 -14.92 -21.02
CA LYS A 29 15.38 -14.82 -19.56
C LYS A 29 13.89 -14.84 -19.21
N ILE A 30 13.07 -14.04 -19.90
CA ILE A 30 11.61 -14.05 -19.73
C ILE A 30 11.05 -15.46 -19.96
N VAL A 31 11.46 -16.11 -21.03
CA VAL A 31 10.97 -17.45 -21.39
C VAL A 31 11.30 -18.52 -20.34
N TYR A 32 12.45 -18.41 -19.66
CA TYR A 32 12.87 -19.37 -18.64
C TYR A 32 12.38 -19.05 -17.22
N GLU A 33 12.26 -17.77 -16.87
CA GLU A 33 11.99 -17.32 -15.50
C GLU A 33 10.54 -16.88 -15.26
N CYS A 34 9.76 -16.59 -16.31
CA CYS A 34 8.36 -16.18 -16.17
C CYS A 34 7.38 -17.37 -16.22
N GLU A 35 6.23 -17.19 -15.58
CA GLU A 35 5.16 -18.19 -15.51
C GLU A 35 4.10 -17.92 -16.59
N ILE A 36 3.58 -18.97 -17.24
CA ILE A 36 2.39 -18.85 -18.10
C ILE A 36 1.17 -19.30 -17.30
N ILE A 37 0.25 -18.36 -17.07
CA ILE A 37 -1.06 -18.63 -16.50
C ILE A 37 -2.00 -19.00 -17.63
N ARG A 38 -2.67 -20.15 -17.49
CA ARG A 38 -3.84 -20.51 -18.29
C ARG A 38 -5.09 -20.23 -17.45
N ALA A 39 -5.93 -19.31 -17.91
CA ALA A 39 -7.17 -18.91 -17.24
C ALA A 39 -8.38 -19.24 -18.12
N LEU A 40 -9.39 -19.90 -17.54
CA LEU A 40 -10.71 -20.10 -18.14
C LEU A 40 -11.59 -18.84 -17.91
N PRO A 41 -12.69 -18.65 -18.65
CA PRO A 41 -13.63 -17.58 -18.37
C PRO A 41 -14.07 -17.57 -16.89
N GLU A 42 -14.14 -16.38 -16.30
CA GLU A 42 -14.40 -16.10 -14.88
C GLU A 42 -13.30 -16.51 -13.89
N ASP A 43 -12.19 -17.11 -14.35
CA ASP A 43 -11.02 -17.28 -13.49
C ASP A 43 -10.45 -15.90 -13.10
N ILE A 44 -10.09 -15.78 -11.83
CA ILE A 44 -9.55 -14.55 -11.25
C ILE A 44 -8.02 -14.66 -11.24
N ILE A 45 -7.36 -13.78 -11.99
CA ILE A 45 -5.90 -13.73 -12.08
C ILE A 45 -5.31 -13.13 -10.81
N TYR A 46 -5.87 -11.99 -10.36
CA TYR A 46 -5.61 -11.43 -9.04
C TYR A 46 -6.84 -10.72 -8.50
N ARG A 47 -6.90 -10.61 -7.18
CA ARG A 47 -7.94 -9.88 -6.46
C ARG A 47 -7.46 -8.51 -6.06
N GLU A 48 -8.37 -7.55 -6.13
CA GLU A 48 -8.25 -6.25 -5.49
C GLU A 48 -7.80 -6.39 -4.02
N GLY A 49 -6.96 -5.46 -3.56
CA GLY A 49 -6.47 -5.37 -2.18
C GLY A 49 -5.30 -6.29 -1.85
N VAL A 50 -4.98 -7.24 -2.73
CA VAL A 50 -3.80 -8.11 -2.59
C VAL A 50 -2.54 -7.35 -2.98
N TYR A 51 -1.46 -7.51 -2.20
CA TYR A 51 -0.14 -7.01 -2.60
C TYR A 51 0.53 -8.02 -3.54
N SER A 52 0.90 -7.57 -4.73
CA SER A 52 1.74 -8.32 -5.66
C SER A 52 2.44 -7.30 -6.56
N GLU A 53 3.70 -7.56 -6.86
CA GLU A 53 4.54 -6.73 -7.72
C GLU A 53 4.74 -7.39 -9.09
N ASP A 54 3.91 -8.39 -9.42
CA ASP A 54 3.94 -9.07 -10.71
C ASP A 54 3.35 -8.18 -11.81
N PHE A 55 3.85 -8.32 -13.02
CA PHE A 55 3.35 -7.67 -14.23
C PHE A 55 2.81 -8.72 -15.20
N TYR A 56 1.74 -8.44 -15.93
CA TYR A 56 1.06 -9.45 -16.74
C TYR A 56 0.93 -9.03 -18.19
N VAL A 57 1.31 -9.89 -19.12
CA VAL A 57 1.15 -9.67 -20.57
C VAL A 57 0.21 -10.72 -21.15
N ILE A 58 -0.78 -10.29 -21.92
CA ILE A 58 -1.75 -11.20 -22.52
C ILE A 58 -1.21 -11.72 -23.84
N LEU A 59 -0.86 -13.01 -23.85
CA LEU A 59 -0.37 -13.68 -25.05
C LEU A 59 -1.52 -14.10 -25.96
N GLN A 60 -2.69 -14.37 -25.38
CA GLN A 60 -3.95 -14.67 -26.05
C GLN A 60 -5.10 -14.54 -25.05
N GLY A 61 -6.28 -14.14 -25.52
CA GLY A 61 -7.50 -14.07 -24.72
C GLY A 61 -7.91 -12.64 -24.42
N LEU A 62 -8.72 -12.50 -23.37
CA LEU A 62 -9.32 -11.23 -22.96
C LEU A 62 -9.50 -11.22 -21.44
N VAL A 63 -9.05 -10.15 -20.80
CA VAL A 63 -9.10 -9.96 -19.34
C VAL A 63 -9.81 -8.65 -19.04
N ARG A 64 -10.84 -8.71 -18.20
CA ARG A 64 -11.55 -7.57 -17.64
C ARG A 64 -10.87 -7.11 -16.35
N LEU A 65 -10.64 -5.80 -16.25
CA LEU A 65 -10.25 -5.11 -15.04
C LEU A 65 -11.49 -4.50 -14.39
N GLN A 66 -11.73 -4.83 -13.12
CA GLN A 66 -12.96 -4.45 -12.41
C GLN A 66 -12.67 -4.00 -10.97
N LYS A 67 -13.25 -2.87 -10.57
CA LYS A 67 -13.21 -2.35 -9.21
C LYS A 67 -14.52 -2.62 -8.51
N ASN A 68 -14.50 -3.15 -7.29
CA ASN A 68 -15.72 -3.25 -6.50
C ASN A 68 -15.98 -1.93 -5.76
N THR A 69 -17.19 -1.41 -5.88
CA THR A 69 -17.63 -0.18 -5.18
C THR A 69 -18.89 -0.46 -4.37
N ASN A 70 -19.29 0.50 -3.52
CA ASN A 70 -20.51 0.39 -2.73
C ASN A 70 -21.78 0.32 -3.61
N THR A 71 -21.74 0.83 -4.84
CA THR A 71 -22.85 0.76 -5.81
C THR A 71 -22.75 -0.46 -6.73
N GLY A 72 -21.82 -1.37 -6.45
CA GLY A 72 -21.58 -2.58 -7.23
C GLY A 72 -20.24 -2.54 -7.99
N PRO A 73 -19.96 -3.57 -8.80
CA PRO A 73 -18.75 -3.63 -9.61
C PRO A 73 -18.77 -2.56 -10.71
N LYS A 74 -17.66 -1.85 -10.86
CA LYS A 74 -17.42 -0.89 -11.94
C LYS A 74 -16.35 -1.46 -12.88
N TYR A 75 -16.66 -1.44 -14.17
CA TYR A 75 -15.73 -1.82 -15.23
C TYR A 75 -14.67 -0.72 -15.41
N ILE A 76 -13.40 -1.11 -15.50
CA ILE A 76 -12.27 -0.20 -15.64
C ILE A 76 -11.66 -0.28 -17.03
N ALA A 77 -11.36 -1.49 -17.50
CA ALA A 77 -10.80 -1.74 -18.82
C ALA A 77 -10.98 -3.20 -19.23
N SER A 78 -10.85 -3.47 -20.52
CA SER A 78 -10.68 -4.81 -21.07
C SER A 78 -9.35 -4.81 -21.81
N VAL A 79 -8.55 -5.83 -21.52
CA VAL A 79 -7.18 -5.95 -21.97
C VAL A 79 -7.11 -7.21 -22.81
N GLY A 80 -6.66 -7.06 -24.06
CA GLY A 80 -6.62 -8.13 -25.04
C GLY A 80 -5.20 -8.57 -25.36
N LYS A 81 -5.08 -9.46 -26.34
CA LYS A 81 -3.79 -9.93 -26.87
C LYS A 81 -2.83 -8.77 -27.17
N ASP A 82 -1.55 -8.97 -26.82
CA ASP A 82 -0.43 -8.05 -27.01
C ASP A 82 -0.49 -6.78 -26.13
N ASP A 83 -1.47 -6.67 -25.23
CA ASP A 83 -1.54 -5.66 -24.18
C ASP A 83 -1.22 -6.28 -22.80
N PHE A 84 -1.06 -5.44 -21.79
CA PHE A 84 -0.61 -5.83 -20.45
C PHE A 84 -1.49 -5.24 -19.35
N PHE A 85 -1.38 -5.77 -18.14
CA PHE A 85 -2.05 -5.24 -16.95
C PHE A 85 -1.26 -5.53 -15.68
N GLY A 86 -1.67 -4.91 -14.58
CA GLY A 86 -1.02 -5.06 -13.28
C GLY A 86 0.27 -4.25 -13.13
N GLU A 87 0.53 -3.28 -14.01
CA GLU A 87 1.70 -2.39 -13.94
C GLU A 87 1.72 -1.50 -12.69
N MET A 88 0.53 -1.14 -12.17
CA MET A 88 0.42 -0.24 -11.03
C MET A 88 1.06 -0.79 -9.75
N GLY A 89 0.99 -2.11 -9.55
CA GLY A 89 1.56 -2.79 -8.38
C GLY A 89 3.07 -2.54 -8.23
N PRO A 90 3.90 -3.01 -9.17
CA PRO A 90 5.34 -2.79 -9.13
C PRO A 90 5.75 -1.31 -9.27
N LEU A 91 4.98 -0.47 -9.97
CA LEU A 91 5.32 0.96 -10.11
C LEU A 91 5.06 1.78 -8.84
N SER A 92 3.95 1.50 -8.15
CA SER A 92 3.49 2.33 -7.03
C SER A 92 3.71 1.70 -5.65
N GLY A 93 3.93 0.38 -5.59
CA GLY A 93 4.06 -0.37 -4.34
C GLY A 93 2.76 -0.52 -3.54
N HIS A 94 1.63 -0.10 -4.11
CA HIS A 94 0.28 -0.23 -3.54
C HIS A 94 -0.32 -1.62 -3.83
N PRO A 95 -1.35 -2.06 -3.07
CA PRO A 95 -2.06 -3.28 -3.40
C PRO A 95 -2.75 -3.15 -4.76
N ARG A 96 -3.13 -4.28 -5.36
CA ARG A 96 -3.95 -4.33 -6.58
C ARG A 96 -5.17 -3.43 -6.41
N TRP A 97 -5.26 -2.40 -7.23
CA TRP A 97 -6.33 -1.41 -7.11
C TRP A 97 -7.66 -1.99 -7.57
N GLU A 98 -7.62 -2.85 -8.58
CA GLU A 98 -8.74 -3.57 -9.17
C GLU A 98 -8.51 -5.10 -9.16
N SER A 99 -9.51 -5.87 -9.55
CA SER A 99 -9.39 -7.30 -9.82
C SER A 99 -9.24 -7.55 -11.33
N ALA A 100 -8.42 -8.53 -11.70
CA ALA A 100 -8.28 -8.99 -13.08
C ALA A 100 -8.98 -10.35 -13.25
N ILE A 101 -9.94 -10.42 -14.18
CA ILE A 101 -10.83 -11.56 -14.39
C ILE A 101 -10.82 -11.93 -15.87
N ALA A 102 -10.60 -13.19 -16.20
CA ALA A 102 -10.61 -13.65 -17.59
C ALA A 102 -12.04 -13.63 -18.15
N GLU A 103 -12.25 -13.03 -19.33
CA GLU A 103 -13.53 -13.05 -20.06
C GLU A 103 -13.58 -14.18 -21.10
N ALA A 104 -12.41 -14.66 -21.52
CA ALA A 104 -12.23 -15.76 -22.45
C ALA A 104 -11.09 -16.68 -21.98
N LEU A 105 -10.95 -17.86 -22.60
CA LEU A 105 -9.75 -18.68 -22.42
C LEU A 105 -8.52 -17.83 -22.74
N SER A 106 -7.69 -17.61 -21.73
CA SER A 106 -6.57 -16.68 -21.78
C SER A 106 -5.26 -17.35 -21.39
N TYR A 107 -4.20 -17.00 -22.11
CA TYR A 107 -2.82 -17.35 -21.79
C TYR A 107 -2.06 -16.07 -21.47
N ILE A 108 -1.58 -15.97 -20.24
CA ILE A 108 -1.06 -14.73 -19.67
C ILE A 108 0.35 -15.01 -19.17
N LEU A 109 1.31 -14.20 -19.61
CA LEU A 109 2.67 -14.23 -19.09
C LEU A 109 2.73 -13.41 -17.81
N LYS A 110 3.02 -14.06 -16.69
CA LYS A 110 3.28 -13.43 -15.40
C LYS A 110 4.78 -13.18 -15.25
N ILE A 111 5.15 -11.90 -15.21
CA ILE A 111 6.51 -11.38 -15.15
C ILE A 111 6.78 -10.89 -13.72
N PRO A 112 7.75 -11.47 -12.99
CA PRO A 112 8.17 -10.99 -11.68
C PRO A 112 8.69 -9.55 -11.71
N SER A 113 8.58 -8.85 -10.57
CA SER A 113 8.99 -7.45 -10.39
C SER A 113 10.43 -7.19 -10.84
N GLU A 114 11.36 -8.10 -10.56
CA GLU A 114 12.77 -7.96 -10.93
C GLU A 114 12.96 -7.90 -12.45
N ILE A 115 12.26 -8.77 -13.20
CA ILE A 115 12.31 -8.80 -14.67
C ILE A 115 11.57 -7.58 -15.24
N PHE A 116 10.45 -7.20 -14.64
CA PHE A 116 9.71 -6.00 -15.03
C PHE A 116 10.58 -4.73 -14.92
N HIS A 117 11.27 -4.53 -13.80
CA HIS A 117 12.17 -3.39 -13.63
C HIS A 117 13.38 -3.45 -14.57
N GLU A 118 13.90 -4.65 -14.85
CA GLU A 118 14.94 -4.82 -15.87
C GLU A 118 14.43 -4.41 -17.26
N LEU A 119 13.21 -4.80 -17.64
CA LEU A 119 12.59 -4.39 -18.91
C LEU A 119 12.45 -2.88 -19.04
N LEU A 120 11.94 -2.20 -18.01
CA LEU A 120 11.83 -0.74 -18.00
C LEU A 120 13.19 -0.04 -18.11
N SER A 121 14.24 -0.62 -17.52
CA SER A 121 15.60 -0.06 -17.57
C SER A 121 16.27 -0.24 -18.93
N LYS A 122 15.94 -1.32 -19.64
CA LYS A 122 16.60 -1.73 -20.89
C LYS A 122 15.85 -1.29 -22.15
N SER A 123 14.55 -0.99 -22.04
CA SER A 123 13.71 -0.59 -23.16
C SER A 123 12.92 0.69 -22.87
N PRO A 124 13.36 1.83 -23.45
CA PRO A 124 12.59 3.08 -23.40
C PRO A 124 11.18 2.93 -23.98
N HIS A 125 11.01 2.10 -25.01
CA HIS A 125 9.72 1.81 -25.65
C HIS A 125 8.73 1.16 -24.67
N ILE A 126 9.15 0.09 -23.98
CA ILE A 126 8.31 -0.54 -22.94
C ILE A 126 8.00 0.46 -21.83
N LYS A 127 9.01 1.23 -21.40
CA LYS A 127 8.82 2.22 -20.37
C LYS A 127 7.76 3.26 -20.74
N GLU A 128 7.82 3.79 -21.96
CA GLU A 128 6.83 4.77 -22.45
C GLU A 128 5.43 4.17 -22.50
N MET A 129 5.27 2.97 -23.07
CA MET A 129 3.96 2.29 -23.12
C MET A 129 3.39 2.02 -21.72
N VAL A 130 4.24 1.56 -20.79
CA VAL A 130 3.86 1.30 -19.39
C VAL A 130 3.48 2.57 -18.67
N ASP A 131 4.28 3.64 -18.79
CA ASP A 131 3.99 4.93 -18.15
C ASP A 131 2.66 5.51 -18.69
N LEU A 132 2.43 5.47 -20.00
CA LEU A 132 1.19 5.93 -20.63
C LEU A 132 -0.02 5.14 -20.13
N LYS A 133 0.05 3.81 -20.11
CA LYS A 133 -1.06 2.96 -19.64
C LYS A 133 -1.31 3.10 -18.15
N TYR A 134 -0.26 3.22 -17.35
CA TYR A 134 -0.35 3.50 -15.92
C TYR A 134 -1.12 4.81 -15.68
N MET A 135 -0.74 5.89 -16.37
CA MET A 135 -1.41 7.19 -16.27
C MET A 135 -2.88 7.10 -16.72
N GLU A 136 -3.12 6.52 -17.90
CA GLU A 136 -4.45 6.35 -18.50
C GLU A 136 -5.40 5.61 -17.54
N ARG A 137 -4.99 4.43 -17.08
CA ARG A 137 -5.81 3.59 -16.20
C ARG A 137 -5.97 4.19 -14.81
N SER A 138 -4.93 4.83 -14.28
CA SER A 138 -4.99 5.45 -12.95
C SER A 138 -5.99 6.60 -12.97
N ILE A 139 -5.91 7.51 -13.93
CA ILE A 139 -6.84 8.65 -14.01
C ILE A 139 -8.25 8.15 -14.33
N PHE A 140 -8.42 7.35 -15.39
CA PHE A 140 -9.74 6.86 -15.81
C PHE A 140 -10.44 6.09 -14.70
N GLY A 141 -9.73 5.17 -14.04
CA GLY A 141 -10.28 4.34 -12.98
C GLY A 141 -10.81 5.17 -11.81
N HIS A 142 -10.03 6.12 -11.31
CA HIS A 142 -10.46 6.99 -10.21
C HIS A 142 -11.62 7.91 -10.62
N LEU A 143 -11.61 8.46 -11.84
CA LEU A 143 -12.74 9.24 -12.35
C LEU A 143 -14.01 8.39 -12.42
N ARG A 144 -13.93 7.15 -12.93
CA ARG A 144 -15.08 6.25 -13.09
C ARG A 144 -15.79 5.92 -11.77
N ILE A 145 -15.06 5.85 -10.66
CA ILE A 145 -15.63 5.51 -9.35
C ILE A 145 -15.94 6.73 -8.48
N ALA A 146 -15.51 7.92 -8.89
CA ALA A 146 -15.73 9.14 -8.13
C ALA A 146 -17.19 9.61 -8.23
N PRO A 147 -17.86 9.93 -7.10
CA PRO A 147 -19.26 10.35 -7.11
C PRO A 147 -19.56 11.54 -8.03
N LEU A 148 -18.59 12.45 -8.18
CA LEU A 148 -18.70 13.62 -9.08
C LEU A 148 -18.97 13.23 -10.53
N PHE A 149 -18.29 12.18 -11.00
CA PHE A 149 -18.31 11.77 -12.39
C PHE A 149 -19.25 10.58 -12.64
N GLU A 150 -20.01 10.14 -11.63
CA GLU A 150 -20.95 9.04 -11.76
C GLU A 150 -22.08 9.34 -12.77
N CYS A 151 -22.41 10.62 -12.97
CA CYS A 151 -23.35 11.05 -13.99
C CYS A 151 -22.81 10.94 -15.43
N ILE A 152 -21.52 10.68 -15.63
CA ILE A 152 -20.91 10.54 -16.95
C ILE A 152 -20.96 9.08 -17.38
N GLU A 153 -21.86 8.77 -18.31
CA GLU A 153 -22.00 7.42 -18.85
C GLU A 153 -20.98 7.13 -19.97
N ASP A 154 -20.77 8.06 -20.90
CA ASP A 154 -19.87 7.87 -22.05
C ASP A 154 -18.39 7.94 -21.63
N ASP A 155 -17.66 6.85 -21.86
CA ASP A 155 -16.22 6.75 -21.61
C ASP A 155 -15.41 7.84 -22.32
N LYS A 156 -15.86 8.34 -23.48
CA LYS A 156 -15.17 9.41 -24.22
C LYS A 156 -15.07 10.70 -23.42
N ASP A 157 -16.07 10.98 -22.60
CA ASP A 157 -16.12 12.16 -21.74
C ASP A 157 -15.12 12.02 -20.58
N LEU A 158 -14.96 10.83 -20.00
CA LEU A 158 -13.89 10.60 -19.02
C LEU A 158 -12.50 10.63 -19.67
N MET A 159 -12.38 10.10 -20.89
CA MET A 159 -11.13 10.14 -21.64
C MET A 159 -10.68 11.55 -22.01
N PHE A 160 -11.59 12.54 -22.04
CA PHE A 160 -11.18 13.94 -22.11
C PHE A 160 -10.31 14.31 -20.90
N PHE A 161 -10.76 14.00 -19.68
CA PHE A 161 -10.02 14.30 -18.46
C PHE A 161 -8.69 13.54 -18.39
N VAL A 162 -8.67 12.29 -18.82
CA VAL A 162 -7.44 11.48 -18.87
C VAL A 162 -6.33 12.17 -19.68
N LYS A 163 -6.68 12.89 -20.76
CA LYS A 163 -5.72 13.58 -21.63
C LYS A 163 -5.20 14.91 -21.07
N VAL A 164 -5.90 15.49 -20.10
CA VAL A 164 -5.64 16.87 -19.61
C VAL A 164 -5.34 16.91 -18.11
N ALA A 165 -5.41 15.77 -17.43
CA ALA A 165 -5.12 15.66 -16.01
C ALA A 165 -3.66 15.28 -15.76
N ASP A 166 -3.11 15.81 -14.68
CA ASP A 166 -1.79 15.46 -14.17
C ASP A 166 -1.91 14.54 -12.95
N LEU A 167 -0.94 13.65 -12.78
CA LEU A 167 -0.72 12.95 -11.52
C LEU A 167 0.37 13.69 -10.74
N VAL A 168 -0.02 14.28 -9.61
CA VAL A 168 0.85 15.11 -8.76
C VAL A 168 1.12 14.43 -7.42
N SER A 169 2.33 14.57 -6.90
CA SER A 169 2.76 13.99 -5.63
C SER A 169 3.15 15.08 -4.63
N TYR A 170 2.79 14.85 -3.37
CA TYR A 170 3.03 15.75 -2.24
C TYR A 170 3.68 14.97 -1.09
N GLN A 171 4.65 15.59 -0.43
CA GLN A 171 5.22 15.09 0.82
C GLN A 171 4.33 15.49 2.00
N LYS A 172 4.48 14.77 3.12
CA LYS A 172 3.82 15.16 4.37
C LYS A 172 4.19 16.61 4.73
N GLY A 173 3.17 17.44 4.96
CA GLY A 173 3.29 18.85 5.32
C GLY A 173 3.15 19.80 4.14
N ASP A 174 3.18 19.30 2.90
CA ASP A 174 2.99 20.14 1.71
C ASP A 174 1.55 20.68 1.66
N ILE A 175 1.42 21.92 1.19
CA ILE A 175 0.13 22.60 1.02
C ILE A 175 -0.32 22.40 -0.44
N LEU A 176 -1.49 21.78 -0.64
CA LEU A 176 -2.07 21.55 -1.97
C LEU A 176 -2.76 22.82 -2.50
N CYS A 177 -3.44 23.53 -1.61
CA CYS A 177 -4.01 24.84 -1.85
C CYS A 177 -4.07 25.63 -0.54
N LYS A 178 -4.04 26.96 -0.64
CA LYS A 178 -4.04 27.85 0.50
C LYS A 178 -5.22 28.80 0.43
N GLU A 179 -5.90 28.94 1.56
CA GLU A 179 -7.02 29.85 1.75
C GLU A 179 -6.64 31.29 1.29
N GLY A 180 -7.52 31.91 0.51
CA GLY A 180 -7.35 33.23 -0.07
C GLY A 180 -6.56 33.27 -1.39
N GLU A 181 -5.84 32.21 -1.77
CA GLU A 181 -5.17 32.14 -3.08
C GLU A 181 -6.15 31.77 -4.21
N GLU A 182 -5.76 31.99 -5.47
CA GLU A 182 -6.65 31.72 -6.60
C GLU A 182 -6.97 30.22 -6.75
N GLY A 183 -8.26 29.90 -6.80
CA GLY A 183 -8.77 28.60 -7.24
C GLY A 183 -8.40 28.31 -8.68
N ASN A 184 -7.39 27.46 -8.91
CA ASN A 184 -6.78 27.25 -10.23
C ASN A 184 -6.84 25.80 -10.76
N ALA A 185 -7.28 24.84 -9.95
CA ALA A 185 -7.42 23.45 -10.38
C ALA A 185 -8.49 22.69 -9.58
N PHE A 186 -8.88 21.52 -10.07
CA PHE A 186 -9.65 20.52 -9.36
C PHE A 186 -8.68 19.42 -8.94
N TYR A 187 -8.89 18.87 -7.75
CA TYR A 187 -8.04 17.82 -7.21
C TYR A 187 -8.87 16.64 -6.72
N MET A 188 -8.40 15.43 -7.00
CA MET A 188 -8.93 14.19 -6.44
C MET A 188 -7.81 13.39 -5.80
N ILE A 189 -7.98 13.03 -4.52
CA ILE A 189 -6.98 12.26 -3.79
C ILE A 189 -6.98 10.83 -4.31
N ARG A 190 -5.82 10.42 -4.84
CA ARG A 190 -5.57 9.06 -5.28
C ARG A 190 -5.14 8.17 -4.13
N ASN A 191 -4.25 8.69 -3.30
CA ASN A 191 -3.68 7.97 -2.17
C ASN A 191 -3.17 8.97 -1.12
N GLY A 192 -3.15 8.54 0.15
CA GLY A 192 -2.75 9.37 1.28
C GLY A 192 -3.90 10.14 1.92
N TYR A 193 -3.55 11.02 2.85
CA TYR A 193 -4.50 11.83 3.62
C TYR A 193 -4.11 13.30 3.60
N ALA A 194 -5.11 14.17 3.55
CA ALA A 194 -4.92 15.61 3.76
C ALA A 194 -5.90 16.14 4.81
N LYS A 195 -5.49 17.18 5.54
CA LYS A 195 -6.38 17.94 6.42
C LYS A 195 -6.91 19.17 5.69
N VAL A 196 -8.16 19.51 5.94
CA VAL A 196 -8.84 20.71 5.44
C VAL A 196 -9.03 21.66 6.60
N THR A 197 -8.59 22.91 6.45
CA THR A 197 -8.53 23.90 7.52
C THR A 197 -8.98 25.26 7.03
N THR A 198 -9.52 26.09 7.93
CA THR A 198 -9.78 27.52 7.71
C THR A 198 -9.22 28.31 8.88
N THR A 199 -8.98 29.60 8.67
CA THR A 199 -8.52 30.51 9.72
C THR A 199 -9.68 31.34 10.25
N GLU A 200 -10.15 31.05 11.46
CA GLU A 200 -11.19 31.83 12.16
C GLU A 200 -10.56 32.57 13.35
N GLN A 201 -10.70 33.90 13.42
CA GLN A 201 -10.14 34.73 14.51
C GLN A 201 -8.62 34.57 14.78
N GLY A 202 -7.87 34.14 13.76
CA GLY A 202 -6.42 33.89 13.87
C GLY A 202 -6.06 32.51 14.39
N GLU A 203 -7.04 31.64 14.65
CA GLU A 203 -6.82 30.23 15.00
C GLU A 203 -7.14 29.31 13.81
N GLU A 204 -6.35 28.25 13.67
CA GLU A 204 -6.57 27.21 12.66
C GLU A 204 -7.69 26.27 13.12
N LYS A 205 -8.80 26.25 12.38
CA LYS A 205 -9.93 25.36 12.60
C LYS A 205 -9.92 24.25 11.56
N ILE A 206 -9.91 23.01 12.03
CA ILE A 206 -9.99 21.82 11.17
C ILE A 206 -11.45 21.60 10.78
N LEU A 207 -11.70 21.47 9.49
CA LEU A 207 -13.03 21.33 8.89
C LEU A 207 -13.32 19.90 8.42
N ALA A 208 -12.29 19.16 7.99
CA ALA A 208 -12.41 17.80 7.47
C ALA A 208 -11.05 17.14 7.22
N TYR A 209 -11.11 15.85 6.86
CA TYR A 209 -10.00 15.09 6.31
C TYR A 209 -10.37 14.52 4.95
N LEU A 210 -9.44 14.62 4.00
CA LEU A 210 -9.53 14.00 2.70
C LEU A 210 -8.74 12.69 2.69
N ARG A 211 -9.31 11.68 2.04
CA ARG A 211 -8.69 10.37 1.76
C ARG A 211 -8.94 9.98 0.31
N GLU A 212 -8.40 8.84 -0.10
CA GLU A 212 -8.62 8.24 -1.42
C GLU A 212 -10.08 8.36 -1.91
N ASN A 213 -10.23 8.74 -3.18
CA ASN A 213 -11.48 9.02 -3.91
C ASN A 213 -12.27 10.25 -3.46
N MET A 214 -11.83 10.98 -2.43
CA MET A 214 -12.37 12.32 -2.13
C MET A 214 -11.71 13.38 -3.00
N TYR A 215 -12.46 14.42 -3.32
CA TYR A 215 -12.05 15.52 -4.20
C TYR A 215 -12.41 16.90 -3.63
N PHE A 216 -11.80 17.94 -4.20
CA PHE A 216 -12.08 19.34 -3.89
C PHE A 216 -11.80 20.28 -5.07
N GLY A 217 -12.28 21.51 -4.93
CA GLY A 217 -11.99 22.63 -5.84
C GLY A 217 -12.99 22.83 -6.96
N GLU A 218 -13.93 21.91 -7.15
CA GLU A 218 -15.00 22.00 -8.14
C GLU A 218 -15.77 23.33 -8.08
N LEU A 219 -15.98 23.87 -6.87
CA LEU A 219 -16.70 25.14 -6.68
C LEU A 219 -15.85 26.38 -6.95
N ALA A 220 -14.60 26.39 -6.50
CA ALA A 220 -13.66 27.46 -6.78
C ALA A 220 -13.53 27.65 -8.30
N LEU A 221 -13.51 26.52 -9.04
CA LEU A 221 -13.49 26.52 -10.49
C LEU A 221 -14.78 27.04 -11.11
N LEU A 222 -15.97 26.66 -10.63
CA LEU A 222 -17.23 27.11 -11.24
C LEU A 222 -17.55 28.58 -11.00
N LYS A 223 -17.27 29.08 -9.79
CA LYS A 223 -17.59 30.47 -9.42
C LYS A 223 -16.46 31.45 -9.73
N GLY A 224 -15.25 30.95 -10.00
CA GLY A 224 -14.08 31.79 -10.17
C GLY A 224 -13.68 32.50 -8.88
N VAL A 225 -13.88 31.85 -7.73
CA VAL A 225 -13.54 32.39 -6.41
C VAL A 225 -12.19 31.84 -5.92
N PRO A 226 -11.51 32.55 -4.99
CA PRO A 226 -10.35 32.02 -4.30
C PRO A 226 -10.66 30.74 -3.52
N TRP A 227 -9.62 30.02 -3.11
CA TRP A 227 -9.74 28.94 -2.15
C TRP A 227 -10.32 29.48 -0.83
N ASN A 228 -11.34 28.81 -0.33
CA ASN A 228 -11.98 29.08 0.96
C ASN A 228 -11.36 28.29 2.12
N VAL A 229 -10.43 27.38 1.82
CA VAL A 229 -9.79 26.49 2.78
C VAL A 229 -8.32 26.28 2.41
N THR A 230 -7.51 25.94 3.41
CA THR A 230 -6.16 25.43 3.23
C THR A 230 -6.18 23.90 3.34
N ILE A 231 -5.59 23.23 2.36
CA ILE A 231 -5.48 21.76 2.33
C ILE A 231 -4.01 21.36 2.44
N THR A 232 -3.69 20.61 3.49
CA THR A 232 -2.32 20.19 3.81
C THR A 232 -2.19 18.67 3.83
N ALA A 233 -1.19 18.12 3.15
CA ALA A 233 -0.88 16.71 3.16
C ALA A 233 -0.45 16.24 4.56
N MET A 234 -1.11 15.21 5.09
CA MET A 234 -0.80 14.60 6.39
C MET A 234 0.11 13.37 6.27
N THR A 235 0.16 12.81 5.07
CA THR A 235 1.04 11.72 4.63
C THR A 235 1.69 12.10 3.31
N ASN A 236 2.61 11.28 2.80
CA ASN A 236 2.87 11.32 1.36
C ASN A 236 1.54 11.05 0.65
N LEU A 237 1.23 11.89 -0.33
CA LEU A 237 -0.08 11.96 -0.96
C LEU A 237 0.09 12.09 -2.46
N GLU A 238 -0.79 11.43 -3.20
CA GLU A 238 -0.87 11.56 -4.65
C GLU A 238 -2.28 11.99 -5.02
N ALA A 239 -2.39 12.89 -6.00
CA ALA A 239 -3.66 13.39 -6.46
C ALA A 239 -3.70 13.49 -7.98
N ILE A 240 -4.91 13.35 -8.54
CA ILE A 240 -5.23 13.74 -9.91
C ILE A 240 -5.55 15.23 -9.87
N ARG A 241 -4.84 16.02 -10.67
CA ARG A 241 -5.03 17.47 -10.82
C ARG A 241 -5.57 17.77 -12.21
N ILE A 242 -6.68 18.49 -12.30
CA ILE A 242 -7.26 18.97 -13.57
C ILE A 242 -7.26 20.50 -13.53
N GLU A 243 -6.62 21.15 -14.50
CA GLU A 243 -6.56 22.62 -14.51
C GLU A 243 -7.93 23.27 -14.73
N LYS A 244 -8.11 24.47 -14.16
CA LYS A 244 -9.33 25.28 -14.25
C LYS A 244 -9.91 25.37 -15.65
N GLY A 245 -9.08 25.66 -16.64
CA GLY A 245 -9.51 25.84 -18.03
C GLY A 245 -10.21 24.61 -18.59
N TYR A 246 -9.57 23.45 -18.45
CA TYR A 246 -10.10 22.17 -18.94
C TYR A 246 -11.36 21.73 -18.19
N PHE A 247 -11.38 21.89 -16.86
CA PHE A 247 -12.55 21.54 -16.06
C PHE A 247 -13.75 22.42 -16.42
N GLN A 248 -13.56 23.74 -16.50
CA GLN A 248 -14.63 24.67 -16.89
C GLN A 248 -15.11 24.42 -18.31
N GLU A 249 -14.22 24.12 -19.25
CA GLU A 249 -14.60 23.77 -20.62
C GLU A 249 -15.50 22.53 -20.66
N PHE A 250 -15.14 21.51 -19.89
CA PHE A 250 -15.91 20.28 -19.82
C PHE A 250 -17.28 20.50 -19.18
N VAL A 251 -17.35 21.20 -18.03
CA VAL A 251 -18.63 21.47 -17.36
C VAL A 251 -19.58 22.30 -18.23
N LYS A 252 -19.06 23.22 -19.06
CA LYS A 252 -19.89 23.96 -20.04
C LYS A 252 -20.53 23.06 -21.10
N LYS A 253 -19.88 21.95 -21.44
CA LYS A 253 -20.34 20.99 -22.46
C LYS A 253 -21.21 19.87 -21.87
N ASN A 254 -21.02 19.53 -20.59
CA ASN A 254 -21.75 18.47 -19.91
C ASN A 254 -22.72 19.05 -18.85
N TYR A 255 -23.99 19.20 -19.25
CA TYR A 255 -25.04 19.76 -18.40
C TYR A 255 -25.35 18.91 -17.15
N GLN A 256 -25.21 17.59 -17.24
CA GLN A 256 -25.46 16.69 -16.10
C GLN A 256 -24.42 16.90 -14.99
N LEU A 257 -23.14 17.00 -15.37
CA LEU A 257 -22.07 17.33 -14.42
C LEU A 257 -22.27 18.73 -13.82
N ALA A 258 -22.63 19.72 -14.64
CA ALA A 258 -22.94 21.08 -14.16
C ALA A 258 -24.04 21.09 -13.11
N GLN A 259 -25.15 20.37 -13.36
CA GLN A 259 -26.25 20.22 -12.41
C GLN A 259 -25.81 19.48 -11.14
N TYR A 260 -25.01 18.42 -11.27
CA TYR A 260 -24.52 17.67 -10.12
C TYR A 260 -23.68 18.55 -9.20
N VAL A 261 -22.72 19.29 -9.75
CA VAL A 261 -21.89 20.19 -8.93
C VAL A 261 -22.73 21.30 -8.28
N TYR A 262 -23.68 21.88 -9.01
CA TYR A 262 -24.56 22.92 -8.46
C TYR A 262 -25.47 22.40 -7.35
N ARG A 263 -25.98 21.17 -7.47
CA ARG A 263 -26.81 20.54 -6.44
C ARG A 263 -26.00 20.23 -5.18
N ASN A 264 -24.82 19.61 -5.33
CA ASN A 264 -23.95 19.32 -4.20
C ASN A 264 -23.59 20.60 -3.43
N TRP A 265 -23.38 21.71 -4.11
CA TRP A 265 -23.18 23.01 -3.45
C TRP A 265 -24.36 23.43 -2.57
N GLN A 266 -25.60 23.32 -3.07
CA GLN A 266 -26.78 23.68 -2.29
C GLN A 266 -26.92 22.83 -1.01
N GLU A 267 -26.42 21.60 -1.06
CA GLU A 267 -26.48 20.64 0.04
C GLU A 267 -25.34 20.84 1.05
N TYR A 268 -24.11 21.13 0.60
CA TYR A 268 -22.92 21.24 1.46
C TYR A 268 -22.56 22.67 1.90
N GLY A 269 -23.17 23.71 1.31
CA GLY A 269 -22.96 25.12 1.67
C GLY A 269 -21.62 25.68 1.20
N GLU A 270 -21.06 26.64 1.94
CA GLU A 270 -19.77 27.28 1.60
C GLU A 270 -18.55 26.35 1.78
N LEU A 271 -18.69 25.20 2.45
CA LEU A 271 -17.61 24.23 2.66
C LEU A 271 -17.42 23.37 1.40
N SER A 272 -16.48 23.76 0.56
CA SER A 272 -16.32 23.27 -0.82
C SER A 272 -15.46 22.01 -0.96
N VAL A 273 -15.80 20.97 -0.19
CA VAL A 273 -15.04 19.72 -0.18
C VAL A 273 -15.99 18.53 -0.14
N SER A 274 -15.78 17.54 -1.01
CA SER A 274 -16.61 16.33 -1.01
C SER A 274 -16.38 15.50 0.26
N GLY A 275 -17.47 15.03 0.88
CA GLY A 275 -17.45 14.15 2.05
C GLY A 275 -17.23 14.84 3.41
N VAL A 276 -17.46 16.15 3.48
CA VAL A 276 -17.61 16.87 4.76
C VAL A 276 -19.01 16.63 5.32
N SER A 277 -19.11 15.86 6.41
CA SER A 277 -20.30 15.83 7.25
C SER A 277 -20.22 16.96 8.27
N GLN A 278 -21.32 17.70 8.49
CA GLN A 278 -21.42 18.81 9.46
C GLN A 278 -21.35 18.38 10.94
N GLN A 279 -20.96 17.14 11.25
CA GLN A 279 -20.77 16.70 12.62
C GLN A 279 -19.38 17.12 13.12
N GLU A 280 -19.35 18.04 14.10
CA GLU A 280 -18.13 18.65 14.65
C GLU A 280 -17.27 17.69 15.51
N GLN A 281 -17.86 16.64 16.11
CA GLN A 281 -17.18 15.77 17.07
C GLN A 281 -16.29 14.66 16.45
N PRO A 282 -16.69 13.94 15.37
CA PRO A 282 -15.88 12.88 14.77
C PRO A 282 -14.51 13.32 14.20
N GLN A 283 -14.33 14.62 13.95
CA GLN A 283 -13.17 15.13 13.21
C GLN A 283 -11.96 15.46 14.11
N GLN A 284 -12.19 15.96 15.33
CA GLN A 284 -11.09 16.23 16.27
C GLN A 284 -10.41 14.94 16.73
N GLU A 285 -11.19 13.87 16.95
CA GLU A 285 -10.63 12.56 17.28
C GLU A 285 -9.74 12.04 16.15
N LEU A 286 -10.24 12.08 14.90
CA LEU A 286 -9.53 11.61 13.72
C LEU A 286 -8.18 12.34 13.52
N ASP A 287 -8.10 13.64 13.83
CA ASP A 287 -6.83 14.39 13.83
C ASP A 287 -5.77 13.71 14.70
N VAL A 288 -6.15 13.35 15.92
CA VAL A 288 -5.23 12.73 16.87
C VAL A 288 -4.78 11.37 16.35
N PHE A 289 -5.68 10.57 15.78
CA PHE A 289 -5.33 9.27 15.19
C PHE A 289 -4.39 9.38 13.98
N ILE A 290 -4.59 10.38 13.11
CA ILE A 290 -3.74 10.67 11.97
C ILE A 290 -2.35 11.16 12.45
N ASN A 291 -2.32 12.13 13.37
CA ASN A 291 -1.08 12.69 13.91
C ASN A 291 -0.25 11.68 14.70
N LYS A 292 -0.90 10.76 15.40
CA LYS A 292 -0.22 9.64 16.07
C LYS A 292 0.15 8.51 15.10
N GLY A 293 -0.23 8.62 13.83
CA GLY A 293 0.07 7.67 12.77
C GLY A 293 -0.62 6.32 12.93
N VAL A 294 -1.59 6.22 13.85
CA VAL A 294 -2.35 4.98 14.12
C VAL A 294 -3.17 4.61 12.90
N ILE A 295 -3.72 5.60 12.19
CA ILE A 295 -4.51 5.42 10.96
C ILE A 295 -3.71 4.76 9.81
N MET A 296 -2.38 4.75 9.89
CA MET A 296 -1.50 4.08 8.93
C MET A 296 -1.38 2.58 9.19
N ALA A 297 -1.86 2.10 10.33
CA ALA A 297 -1.86 0.70 10.68
C ALA A 297 -2.93 -0.04 9.90
N LYS A 298 -2.52 -1.05 9.12
CA LYS A 298 -3.45 -2.00 8.53
C LYS A 298 -4.10 -2.89 9.60
N ASP A 299 -3.35 -3.18 10.66
CA ASP A 299 -3.82 -3.97 11.79
C ASP A 299 -3.15 -3.50 13.08
N ALA A 300 -3.89 -2.75 13.90
CA ALA A 300 -3.41 -2.25 15.18
C ALA A 300 -3.72 -3.23 16.30
N ILE A 301 -2.80 -3.33 17.26
CA ILE A 301 -3.08 -3.98 18.55
C ILE A 301 -3.76 -2.94 19.44
N VAL A 302 -4.96 -3.25 19.90
CA VAL A 302 -5.73 -2.40 20.81
C VAL A 302 -5.94 -3.14 22.12
N ILE A 303 -5.67 -2.46 23.22
CA ILE A 303 -5.77 -3.00 24.58
C ILE A 303 -6.83 -2.20 25.34
N ASP A 304 -7.91 -2.87 25.74
CA ASP A 304 -8.91 -2.36 26.67
C ASP A 304 -8.32 -2.30 28.08
N LEU A 305 -8.10 -1.08 28.59
CA LEU A 305 -7.50 -0.84 29.89
C LEU A 305 -8.46 -1.10 31.06
N ASN A 306 -9.77 -1.19 30.83
CA ASN A 306 -10.73 -1.60 31.86
C ASN A 306 -10.67 -3.11 32.09
N LYS A 307 -10.39 -3.90 31.05
CA LYS A 307 -10.21 -5.36 31.15
C LYS A 307 -8.76 -5.77 31.45
N CYS A 308 -7.78 -4.93 31.15
CA CYS A 308 -6.36 -5.29 31.26
C CYS A 308 -5.88 -5.32 32.73
N ILE A 309 -5.69 -6.52 33.27
CA ILE A 309 -5.13 -6.74 34.62
C ILE A 309 -3.60 -6.63 34.70
N ARG A 310 -2.93 -6.22 33.61
CA ARG A 310 -1.47 -6.04 33.54
C ARG A 310 -0.64 -7.28 33.92
N CYS A 311 -1.14 -8.48 33.67
CA CYS A 311 -0.49 -9.76 34.00
C CYS A 311 0.79 -10.07 33.20
N ASN A 312 1.07 -9.31 32.12
CA ASN A 312 2.20 -9.48 31.20
C ASN A 312 2.19 -10.75 30.31
N GLU A 313 1.10 -11.49 30.26
CA GLU A 313 1.04 -12.75 29.50
C GLU A 313 1.29 -12.56 28.00
N CYS A 314 0.74 -11.48 27.41
CA CYS A 314 0.97 -11.11 26.02
C CYS A 314 2.46 -10.89 25.66
N VAL A 315 3.28 -10.49 26.63
CA VAL A 315 4.73 -10.29 26.45
C VAL A 315 5.47 -11.61 26.59
N LYS A 316 5.13 -12.41 27.61
CA LYS A 316 5.78 -13.70 27.89
C LYS A 316 5.60 -14.66 26.73
N VAL A 317 4.35 -14.89 26.31
CA VAL A 317 4.05 -15.80 25.19
C VAL A 317 4.70 -15.32 23.91
N CYS A 318 4.76 -14.00 23.66
CA CYS A 318 5.46 -13.46 22.49
C CYS A 318 6.96 -13.78 22.50
N LYS A 319 7.62 -13.81 23.66
CA LYS A 319 9.03 -14.22 23.77
C LYS A 319 9.20 -15.71 23.49
N GLU A 320 8.37 -16.52 24.16
CA GLU A 320 8.43 -17.98 24.10
C GLU A 320 8.21 -18.50 22.68
N VAL A 321 7.15 -18.02 22.03
CA VAL A 321 6.77 -18.42 20.67
C VAL A 321 7.84 -18.05 19.64
N HIS A 322 8.53 -16.93 19.82
CA HIS A 322 9.55 -16.47 18.87
C HIS A 322 10.98 -16.78 19.31
N GLY A 323 11.19 -17.65 20.30
CA GLY A 323 12.51 -18.14 20.72
C GLY A 323 13.50 -17.06 21.20
N GLY A 324 13.00 -15.87 21.56
CA GLY A 324 13.81 -14.68 21.82
C GLY A 324 13.80 -14.23 23.28
N ASP A 325 14.87 -13.59 23.73
CA ASP A 325 14.93 -12.98 25.07
C ASP A 325 14.07 -11.69 25.16
N VAL A 326 13.68 -11.14 24.00
CA VAL A 326 12.88 -9.91 23.89
C VAL A 326 11.53 -10.19 23.25
N SER A 327 10.52 -9.43 23.67
CA SER A 327 9.21 -9.47 23.04
C SER A 327 9.22 -8.56 21.82
N ARG A 328 8.58 -9.03 20.75
CA ARG A 328 8.32 -8.24 19.53
C ARG A 328 7.29 -7.11 19.78
N LEU A 329 6.64 -7.07 20.95
CA LEU A 329 5.78 -5.97 21.42
C LEU A 329 6.63 -4.91 22.14
N VAL A 330 7.38 -4.13 21.35
CA VAL A 330 8.50 -3.27 21.79
C VAL A 330 8.14 -2.36 22.96
N LYS A 331 6.98 -1.72 22.88
CA LYS A 331 6.47 -0.85 23.92
C LYS A 331 4.99 -1.14 23.99
N ARG A 332 4.49 -1.71 25.09
CA ARG A 332 3.05 -1.68 25.44
C ARG A 332 2.63 -0.25 25.85
N GLN A 333 3.08 0.69 25.04
CA GLN A 333 2.83 2.11 25.08
C GLN A 333 2.28 2.46 23.70
N GLY A 334 1.70 3.62 23.60
CA GLY A 334 1.11 4.07 22.36
C GLY A 334 0.06 5.11 22.65
N PHE A 335 -0.77 5.34 21.66
CA PHE A 335 -1.82 6.33 21.77
C PHE A 335 -2.96 5.80 22.65
N ARG A 336 -3.42 6.62 23.59
CA ARG A 336 -4.57 6.30 24.45
C ARG A 336 -5.73 7.18 24.05
N TYR A 337 -6.88 6.56 23.85
CA TYR A 337 -8.14 7.23 23.61
C TYR A 337 -9.19 6.57 24.51
N ASP A 338 -9.75 7.35 25.43
CA ASP A 338 -10.59 6.85 26.52
C ASP A 338 -9.93 5.66 27.27
N HIS A 339 -10.62 4.51 27.37
CA HIS A 339 -10.11 3.29 28.01
C HIS A 339 -9.30 2.40 27.04
N LEU A 340 -9.09 2.81 25.79
CA LEU A 340 -8.39 2.02 24.78
C LEU A 340 -6.95 2.50 24.60
N LEU A 341 -6.00 1.56 24.63
CA LEU A 341 -4.60 1.78 24.27
C LEU A 341 -4.32 1.17 22.89
N TYR A 342 -4.09 2.02 21.90
CA TYR A 342 -3.58 1.66 20.59
C TYR A 342 -2.07 1.45 20.71
N ALA A 343 -1.67 0.21 20.98
CA ALA A 343 -0.30 -0.15 21.24
C ALA A 343 0.54 0.03 19.97
N THR A 344 1.66 0.75 20.10
CA THR A 344 2.59 0.98 19.01
C THR A 344 3.37 -0.31 18.76
N ALA A 345 2.91 -1.08 17.79
CA ALA A 345 3.56 -2.26 17.22
C ALA A 345 3.87 -2.03 15.73
N CYS A 346 4.38 -3.04 15.03
CA CYS A 346 4.52 -2.91 13.57
C CYS A 346 3.14 -2.76 12.92
N TYR A 347 2.98 -1.69 12.16
CA TYR A 347 1.75 -1.32 11.47
C TYR A 347 1.60 -1.95 10.08
N SER A 348 2.64 -2.63 9.57
CA SER A 348 2.68 -3.14 8.20
C SER A 348 2.23 -2.06 7.21
N CYS A 349 2.88 -0.90 7.31
CA CYS A 349 2.50 0.33 6.61
C CYS A 349 2.39 0.08 5.10
N ALA A 350 1.48 0.79 4.43
CA ALA A 350 1.31 0.73 2.98
C ALA A 350 2.62 1.05 2.23
N SER A 351 3.36 2.07 2.69
CA SER A 351 4.71 2.40 2.24
C SER A 351 5.72 2.16 3.37
N PRO A 352 6.27 0.95 3.53
CA PRO A 352 7.16 0.63 4.64
C PRO A 352 8.59 1.10 4.38
N ASP A 353 8.97 2.26 4.92
CA ASP A 353 10.33 2.82 4.84
C ASP A 353 11.42 1.84 5.31
N CYS A 354 11.08 0.99 6.28
CA CYS A 354 11.97 -0.05 6.78
C CYS A 354 12.30 -1.12 5.71
N MET A 355 11.34 -1.45 4.84
CA MET A 355 11.50 -2.35 3.70
C MET A 355 12.29 -1.65 2.59
N LEU A 356 11.87 -0.45 2.20
CA LEU A 356 12.53 0.35 1.15
C LEU A 356 13.99 0.66 1.49
N GLY A 357 14.33 0.80 2.77
CA GLY A 357 15.71 0.99 3.23
C GLY A 357 16.56 -0.29 3.29
N CYS A 358 15.98 -1.48 3.12
CA CYS A 358 16.68 -2.75 3.28
C CYS A 358 17.35 -3.20 1.99
N LYS A 359 18.68 -3.03 1.89
CA LYS A 359 19.47 -3.44 0.71
C LYS A 359 19.81 -4.93 0.64
N PHE A 360 19.24 -5.75 1.53
CA PHE A 360 19.58 -7.17 1.68
C PHE A 360 18.37 -8.08 1.53
N SER A 361 17.21 -7.55 1.11
CA SER A 361 15.96 -8.30 1.00
C SER A 361 15.61 -9.07 2.29
N ALA A 362 16.00 -8.50 3.44
CA ALA A 362 15.73 -9.06 4.76
C ALA A 362 14.38 -8.59 5.31
N ILE A 363 13.76 -7.60 4.68
CA ILE A 363 12.41 -7.15 5.00
C ILE A 363 11.60 -7.29 3.73
N THR A 364 10.52 -8.04 3.80
CA THR A 364 9.64 -8.35 2.66
C THR A 364 8.18 -8.08 3.04
N ARG A 365 7.30 -8.11 2.05
CA ARG A 365 5.86 -7.93 2.25
C ARG A 365 5.10 -9.08 1.61
N ASP A 366 4.17 -9.66 2.36
CA ASP A 366 3.30 -10.73 1.84
C ASP A 366 2.10 -10.18 1.07
N ALA A 367 1.33 -11.08 0.46
CA ALA A 367 0.11 -10.78 -0.28
C ALA A 367 -0.97 -10.05 0.55
N ASN A 368 -0.96 -10.24 1.86
CA ASN A 368 -1.85 -9.55 2.80
C ASN A 368 -1.28 -8.21 3.26
N GLY A 369 -0.17 -7.75 2.69
CA GLY A 369 0.48 -6.50 3.04
C GLY A 369 1.24 -6.54 4.36
N ASN A 370 1.38 -7.71 4.99
CA ASN A 370 2.16 -7.80 6.21
C ASN A 370 3.64 -7.70 5.85
N VAL A 371 4.33 -6.80 6.52
CA VAL A 371 5.78 -6.66 6.38
C VAL A 371 6.42 -7.66 7.33
N HIS A 372 7.42 -8.42 6.90
CA HIS A 372 8.10 -9.46 7.70
C HIS A 372 9.61 -9.30 7.64
N ILE A 373 10.32 -9.91 8.58
CA ILE A 373 11.79 -9.96 8.57
C ILE A 373 12.20 -11.39 8.24
N LEU A 374 12.90 -11.57 7.12
CA LEU A 374 13.59 -12.82 6.79
C LEU A 374 14.91 -12.84 7.56
N GLU A 375 14.93 -13.57 8.67
CA GLU A 375 16.05 -13.53 9.61
C GLU A 375 17.38 -13.97 8.99
N ASP A 376 17.36 -14.89 8.03
CA ASP A 376 18.58 -15.42 7.39
C ASP A 376 19.25 -14.39 6.47
N ASN A 377 18.47 -13.49 5.89
CA ASN A 377 18.95 -12.39 5.06
C ASN A 377 19.41 -11.18 5.91
N CYS A 378 19.08 -11.15 7.20
CA CYS A 378 19.35 -10.00 8.07
C CYS A 378 20.85 -9.90 8.42
N THR A 379 21.48 -8.83 7.93
CA THR A 379 22.90 -8.53 8.21
C THR A 379 23.13 -7.77 9.53
N GLY A 380 22.07 -7.27 10.16
CA GLY A 380 22.18 -6.48 11.40
C GLY A 380 22.68 -5.05 11.21
N CYS A 381 22.60 -4.47 10.00
CA CYS A 381 23.06 -3.11 9.70
C CYS A 381 22.27 -1.98 10.37
N SER A 382 21.09 -2.27 10.94
CA SER A 382 20.20 -1.35 11.67
C SER A 382 19.55 -0.18 10.90
N ILE A 383 19.74 -0.06 9.58
CA ILE A 383 19.11 1.01 8.76
C ILE A 383 17.58 1.05 8.96
N CYS A 384 16.94 -0.13 8.99
CA CYS A 384 15.50 -0.25 9.20
C CYS A 384 15.03 0.27 10.56
N VAL A 385 15.88 0.23 11.60
CA VAL A 385 15.57 0.77 12.94
C VAL A 385 15.39 2.28 12.85
N SER A 386 16.32 2.99 12.21
CA SER A 386 16.22 4.45 12.01
C SER A 386 15.11 4.87 11.05
N LYS A 387 14.73 3.99 10.12
CA LYS A 387 13.69 4.25 9.12
C LYS A 387 12.28 3.99 9.66
N CYS A 388 12.12 3.33 10.79
CA CYS A 388 10.80 3.09 11.35
C CYS A 388 10.33 4.33 12.15
N PRO A 389 9.33 5.09 11.67
CA PRO A 389 8.88 6.31 12.35
C PRO A 389 8.22 6.02 13.71
N TYR A 390 7.80 4.76 13.92
CA TYR A 390 7.15 4.30 15.14
C TYR A 390 8.13 3.69 16.16
N ASN A 391 9.41 3.52 15.78
CA ASN A 391 10.44 2.95 16.64
C ASN A 391 10.05 1.56 17.23
N VAL A 392 9.52 0.68 16.37
CA VAL A 392 9.04 -0.67 16.73
C VAL A 392 9.91 -1.81 16.19
N ILE A 393 11.06 -1.48 15.62
CA ILE A 393 12.07 -2.46 15.18
C ILE A 393 13.21 -2.44 16.20
N GLN A 394 13.53 -3.58 16.78
CA GLN A 394 14.55 -3.73 17.81
C GLN A 394 15.76 -4.49 17.28
N MET A 395 16.95 -4.11 17.73
CA MET A 395 18.15 -4.93 17.58
C MET A 395 18.22 -5.96 18.71
N VAL A 396 18.49 -7.22 18.36
CA VAL A 396 18.62 -8.33 19.31
C VAL A 396 19.91 -9.08 19.08
N GLU A 397 20.48 -9.62 20.14
CA GLU A 397 21.59 -10.57 20.05
C GLU A 397 21.03 -11.96 19.76
N VAL A 398 21.53 -12.59 18.70
CA VAL A 398 21.18 -13.98 18.40
C VAL A 398 22.16 -14.88 19.15
N LYS A 399 21.64 -15.75 20.02
CA LYS A 399 22.45 -16.82 20.62
C LYS A 399 22.87 -17.74 19.48
N GLN A 400 24.17 -17.90 19.27
CA GLN A 400 24.66 -18.93 18.36
C GLN A 400 24.28 -20.28 18.99
N GLU A 401 23.39 -21.03 18.35
CA GLU A 401 23.31 -22.46 18.62
C GLU A 401 24.67 -23.03 18.26
N THR A 402 25.44 -23.40 19.28
CA THR A 402 26.53 -24.32 19.05
C THR A 402 25.88 -25.63 18.66
N GLU A 403 25.86 -25.93 17.36
CA GLU A 403 25.66 -27.29 16.85
C GLU A 403 26.78 -28.17 17.41
N GLN A 404 26.66 -28.59 18.67
CA GLN A 404 27.39 -29.74 19.14
C GLN A 404 26.65 -30.96 18.60
N LEU A 405 26.94 -31.30 17.35
CA LEU A 405 26.55 -32.56 16.73
C LEU A 405 26.85 -33.69 17.73
N PRO A 406 25.85 -34.50 18.15
CA PRO A 406 25.99 -35.47 19.24
C PRO A 406 27.10 -36.51 19.00
N PHE A 407 27.50 -36.71 17.74
CA PHE A 407 28.59 -37.61 17.34
C PHE A 407 29.98 -37.19 17.86
N MET A 408 30.24 -35.88 18.03
CA MET A 408 31.55 -35.37 18.52
C MET A 408 31.81 -35.62 20.01
N LYS A 409 30.77 -36.01 20.79
CA LYS A 409 30.97 -36.48 22.17
C LYS A 409 31.56 -37.89 22.24
N LEU A 410 31.35 -38.72 21.20
CA LEU A 410 31.77 -40.12 21.20
C LEU A 410 33.29 -40.27 20.98
N PHE A 411 33.92 -39.37 20.24
CA PHE A 411 35.36 -39.41 19.96
C PHE A 411 36.24 -38.77 21.05
N ARG A 412 35.64 -38.04 22.01
CA ARG A 412 36.37 -37.44 23.13
C ARG A 412 36.60 -38.38 24.31
N ALA A 413 36.00 -39.58 24.30
CA ALA A 413 36.16 -40.56 25.37
C ALA A 413 37.46 -41.38 25.29
N THR A 414 38.30 -41.23 24.26
CA THR A 414 39.45 -42.12 24.04
C THR A 414 40.79 -41.44 23.74
N SER A 415 40.96 -40.14 23.99
CA SER A 415 42.28 -39.49 23.87
C SER A 415 42.65 -38.68 25.12
N SER A 416 43.50 -39.29 25.95
CA SER A 416 44.24 -38.61 27.01
C SER A 416 45.38 -37.78 26.39
N SER A 417 45.10 -36.53 26.05
CA SER A 417 46.14 -35.50 25.89
C SER A 417 45.60 -34.14 26.32
N SER A 418 46.11 -33.67 27.46
CA SER A 418 45.91 -32.31 27.97
C SER A 418 46.64 -31.30 27.09
N SER A 419 45.94 -30.72 26.13
CA SER A 419 46.35 -29.44 25.52
C SER A 419 45.38 -28.36 25.99
N GLU A 420 45.88 -27.41 26.78
CA GLU A 420 45.16 -26.21 27.17
C GLU A 420 44.66 -25.47 25.92
N ILE A 421 43.34 -25.47 25.73
CA ILE A 421 42.67 -24.68 24.69
C ILE A 421 42.71 -23.23 25.17
N LYS A 422 43.55 -22.41 24.54
CA LYS A 422 43.51 -20.95 24.70
C LYS A 422 42.11 -20.44 24.33
N PRO A 423 41.50 -19.53 25.10
CA PRO A 423 40.18 -19.01 24.77
C PRO A 423 40.21 -18.30 23.41
N GLU A 424 39.37 -18.75 22.48
CA GLU A 424 39.13 -18.04 21.22
C GLU A 424 38.73 -16.60 21.53
N LYS A 425 39.48 -15.64 20.98
CA LYS A 425 39.14 -14.21 21.02
C LYS A 425 37.69 -14.02 20.55
N GLY A 426 36.91 -13.33 21.37
CA GLY A 426 35.44 -13.27 21.29
C GLY A 426 34.90 -13.02 19.88
N LYS A 427 34.21 -14.02 19.34
CA LYS A 427 33.33 -13.85 18.18
C LYS A 427 32.27 -12.81 18.56
N LYS A 428 32.26 -11.66 17.88
CA LYS A 428 31.20 -10.66 18.04
C LYS A 428 29.86 -11.36 17.85
N LYS A 429 28.98 -11.30 18.87
CA LYS A 429 27.65 -11.86 18.78
C LYS A 429 26.94 -11.28 17.55
N LYS A 430 26.40 -12.15 16.69
CA LYS A 430 25.60 -11.72 15.55
C LYS A 430 24.35 -11.03 16.10
N ARG A 431 24.05 -9.84 15.59
CA ARG A 431 22.84 -9.08 15.94
C ARG A 431 21.89 -9.10 14.76
N LYS A 432 20.60 -9.33 15.01
CA LYS A 432 19.54 -9.25 14.01
C LYS A 432 18.50 -8.22 14.46
N VAL A 433 17.61 -7.83 13.55
CA VAL A 433 16.43 -7.04 13.91
C VAL A 433 15.22 -7.93 14.14
N VAL A 434 14.38 -7.56 15.09
CA VAL A 434 13.05 -8.15 15.29
C VAL A 434 12.01 -7.05 15.39
N LYS A 435 10.77 -7.39 15.00
CA LYS A 435 9.59 -6.55 15.15
C LYS A 435 8.38 -7.46 15.22
N CYS A 436 7.21 -6.94 15.57
CA CYS A 436 5.99 -7.72 15.45
C CYS A 436 5.72 -8.11 13.98
N ASP A 437 5.46 -9.39 13.76
CA ASP A 437 5.13 -10.05 12.48
C ASP A 437 3.72 -10.66 12.51
N ARG A 438 2.93 -10.32 13.55
CA ARG A 438 1.58 -10.84 13.78
C ARG A 438 1.51 -12.35 14.02
N CYS A 439 2.62 -12.97 14.42
CA CYS A 439 2.72 -14.43 14.55
C CYS A 439 2.39 -15.11 13.22
N ALA A 440 3.01 -14.66 12.13
CA ALA A 440 2.77 -15.12 10.76
C ALA A 440 2.78 -16.65 10.61
N ASP A 441 3.63 -17.33 11.39
CA ASP A 441 3.78 -18.79 11.36
C ASP A 441 2.62 -19.58 12.02
N TYR A 442 1.75 -18.91 12.80
CA TYR A 442 0.75 -19.57 13.65
C TYR A 442 -0.70 -19.36 13.19
N GLY A 443 -0.94 -18.50 12.19
CA GLY A 443 -2.29 -18.20 11.68
C GLY A 443 -3.16 -17.33 12.60
N PHE A 444 -2.75 -17.10 13.85
CA PHE A 444 -3.40 -16.20 14.80
C PHE A 444 -2.39 -15.52 15.71
N SER A 445 -2.77 -14.39 16.30
CA SER A 445 -1.89 -13.62 17.19
C SER A 445 -1.87 -14.19 18.61
N MET A 446 -0.73 -14.74 19.01
CA MET A 446 -0.54 -15.35 20.33
C MET A 446 -0.77 -14.39 21.50
N CYS A 447 -0.47 -13.10 21.31
CA CYS A 447 -0.72 -12.08 22.32
C CYS A 447 -2.21 -11.80 22.57
N VAL A 448 -3.06 -12.03 21.56
CA VAL A 448 -4.52 -11.91 21.65
C VAL A 448 -5.07 -13.18 22.31
N PHE A 449 -4.71 -14.34 21.75
CA PHE A 449 -5.20 -15.64 22.19
C PHE A 449 -4.91 -15.93 23.68
N ASN A 450 -3.74 -15.52 24.18
CA ASN A 450 -3.34 -15.77 25.57
C ASN A 450 -3.68 -14.62 26.52
N CYS A 451 -4.55 -13.68 26.13
CA CYS A 451 -5.02 -12.65 27.05
C CYS A 451 -6.12 -13.23 27.95
N PRO A 452 -5.88 -13.41 29.26
CA PRO A 452 -6.83 -14.11 30.14
C PRO A 452 -8.14 -13.36 30.38
N THR A 453 -8.17 -12.07 30.04
CA THR A 453 -9.35 -11.20 30.20
C THR A 453 -9.91 -10.71 28.88
N GLU A 454 -9.41 -11.24 27.75
CA GLU A 454 -9.81 -10.81 26.40
C GLU A 454 -9.64 -9.30 26.16
N ALA A 455 -8.74 -8.67 26.91
CA ALA A 455 -8.49 -7.23 26.85
C ALA A 455 -7.77 -6.81 25.56
N ILE A 456 -7.16 -7.73 24.82
CA ILE A 456 -6.34 -7.43 23.64
C ILE A 456 -7.08 -7.88 22.40
N ARG A 457 -7.20 -6.97 21.43
CA ARG A 457 -7.73 -7.27 20.10
C ARG A 457 -6.82 -6.71 19.00
N ARG A 458 -7.02 -7.20 17.78
CA ARG A 458 -6.38 -6.72 16.56
C ARG A 458 -7.44 -6.38 15.54
N GLY A 459 -7.26 -5.28 14.82
CA GLY A 459 -8.14 -4.91 13.72
C GLY A 459 -7.72 -3.60 13.07
N ASP A 460 -8.48 -3.21 12.04
CA ASP A 460 -8.34 -1.89 11.41
C ASP A 460 -8.68 -0.81 12.45
N PRO A 461 -7.74 0.09 12.80
CA PRO A 461 -8.01 1.16 13.75
C PRO A 461 -9.24 2.00 13.43
N LYS A 462 -9.60 2.14 12.15
CA LYS A 462 -10.80 2.89 11.71
C LYS A 462 -12.09 2.24 12.16
N GLU A 463 -12.16 0.91 12.12
CA GLU A 463 -13.35 0.17 12.54
C GLU A 463 -13.41 0.10 14.08
N ILE A 464 -12.27 -0.11 14.73
CA ILE A 464 -12.14 -0.08 16.19
C ILE A 464 -12.61 1.26 16.76
N LEU A 465 -12.28 2.36 16.08
CA LEU A 465 -12.71 3.70 16.45
C LEU A 465 -14.23 3.87 16.47
N LYS A 466 -14.91 3.38 15.44
CA LYS A 466 -16.37 3.48 15.34
C LYS A 466 -17.07 2.72 16.48
N GLU A 467 -16.51 1.59 16.90
CA GLU A 467 -17.05 0.79 18.00
C GLU A 467 -16.87 1.46 19.37
N ALA A 468 -15.86 2.32 19.54
CA ALA A 468 -15.58 3.01 20.80
C ALA A 468 -16.38 4.32 20.97
N ALA A 469 -16.94 4.84 19.88
CA ALA A 469 -17.78 6.04 19.85
C ALA A 469 -19.29 5.76 20.03
N ILE A 470 -19.66 4.50 20.26
CA ILE A 470 -21.00 3.99 20.56
C ILE A 470 -20.99 3.49 22.00
#